data_AF-J8TGM1-F1
#
_entry.id   AF-J8TGM1-F1
#
_cell.length_a   1.000
_cell.length_b   1.000
_cell.length_c   1.000
_cell.angle_alpha   90.00
_cell.angle_beta   90.00
_cell.angle_gamma   90.00
#
_symmetry.space_group_name_H-M   'P 1'
#
loop_
_entity.id
_entity.type
_entity.pdbx_description
1 polymer ?
#
loop_
_entity_poly.entity_id
_entity_poly.type
_entity_poly.pdbx_seq_one_letter_code
_entity_poly.pdbx_strand_id
1 'polypeptide(L)'
;WPTTTVQQVTRLALLRIRFKLTIHARKERLLLAEEAALVAIQGARIVAVGEEARKMLNAPASADLAPIARDRFIAKAKEELSSLLEEPIAEFVQSRAKELMADHARLRAASGSASRVTVEPVLPPDIIGLFTLMPGEA
;
A
#
# COMPACT_ATOMS: atom_id res chain seq x y z
N TRP A 1 10.61 -14.96 0.39
CA TRP A 1 10.98 -16.25 0.98
C TRP A 1 9.81 -17.23 0.85
N PRO A 2 10.05 -18.55 0.89
CA PRO A 2 8.99 -19.56 1.00
C PRO A 2 8.33 -19.47 2.37
N THR A 3 7.01 -19.58 2.44
CA THR A 3 6.26 -19.58 3.70
C THR A 3 4.96 -20.37 3.54
N THR A 4 4.47 -20.97 4.63
CA THR A 4 3.23 -21.75 4.64
C THR A 4 1.95 -20.89 4.64
N THR A 5 2.10 -19.56 4.81
CA THR A 5 0.97 -18.62 4.92
C THR A 5 0.40 -18.16 3.57
N VAL A 6 1.05 -18.49 2.46
CA VAL A 6 0.59 -18.15 1.10
C VAL A 6 0.55 -19.38 0.20
N GLN A 7 -0.46 -19.47 -0.66
CA GLN A 7 -0.63 -20.57 -1.62
C GLN A 7 -0.20 -20.18 -3.05
N GLN A 8 0.09 -18.90 -3.28
CA GLN A 8 0.57 -18.37 -4.56
C GLN A 8 1.69 -17.35 -4.32
N VAL A 9 2.51 -17.09 -5.34
CA VAL A 9 3.53 -16.04 -5.27
C VAL A 9 2.84 -14.71 -4.97
N THR A 10 3.19 -14.13 -3.83
CA THR A 10 2.55 -12.93 -3.29
C THR A 10 3.60 -11.84 -3.13
N ARG A 11 3.38 -10.69 -3.76
CA ARG A 11 4.24 -9.51 -3.63
C ARG A 11 3.70 -8.64 -2.51
N LEU A 12 4.58 -8.18 -1.64
CA LEU A 12 4.23 -7.20 -0.61
C LEU A 12 4.93 -5.89 -0.94
N ALA A 13 4.17 -4.81 -1.02
CA ALA A 13 4.71 -3.48 -1.23
C ALA A 13 4.41 -2.59 -0.01
N LEU A 14 5.47 -2.13 0.65
CA LEU A 14 5.39 -1.11 1.69
C LEU A 14 5.48 0.26 1.00
N LEU A 15 4.37 0.98 1.05
CA LEU A 15 4.14 2.23 0.35
C LEU A 15 4.27 3.40 1.33
N ARG A 16 4.81 4.52 0.82
CA ARG A 16 4.56 5.84 1.39
C ARG A 16 3.59 6.57 0.48
N ILE A 17 2.36 6.71 0.96
CA ILE A 17 1.32 7.47 0.30
C ILE A 17 1.42 8.90 0.79
N ARG A 18 1.37 9.87 -0.13
CA ARG A 18 1.36 11.30 0.19
C ARG A 18 0.02 11.88 -0.26
N PHE A 19 -0.57 12.71 0.58
CA PHE A 19 -1.82 13.41 0.28
C PHE A 19 -1.61 14.91 0.38
N LYS A 20 -2.18 15.65 -0.58
CA LYS A 20 -2.40 17.09 -0.49
C LYS A 20 -3.73 17.32 0.20
N LEU A 21 -3.71 18.02 1.33
CA LEU A 21 -4.89 18.41 2.07
C LEU A 21 -5.10 19.91 1.93
N THR A 22 -6.19 20.29 1.27
CA THR A 22 -6.56 21.70 1.10
C THR A 22 -7.67 22.03 2.10
N ILE A 23 -7.33 22.85 3.10
CA ILE A 23 -8.28 23.32 4.13
C ILE A 23 -8.94 24.60 3.64
N HIS A 24 -10.26 24.53 3.46
CA HIS A 24 -11.10 25.62 2.99
C HIS A 24 -11.61 26.45 4.16
N ALA A 25 -10.83 27.46 4.55
CA ALA A 25 -11.16 28.45 5.57
C ALA A 25 -11.06 29.87 4.97
N ARG A 26 -11.22 30.93 5.79
CA ARG A 26 -11.04 32.33 5.33
C ARG A 26 -9.70 32.57 4.62
N LYS A 27 -8.65 31.86 5.05
CA LYS A 27 -7.39 31.74 4.34
C LYS A 27 -7.18 30.27 4.02
N GLU A 28 -7.15 29.93 2.74
CA GLU A 28 -6.88 28.59 2.29
C GLU A 28 -5.48 28.15 2.71
N ARG A 29 -5.34 26.88 3.11
CA ARG A 29 -4.06 26.28 3.49
C ARG A 29 -3.91 24.95 2.81
N LEU A 30 -2.77 24.76 2.16
CA LEU A 30 -2.34 23.47 1.64
C LEU A 30 -1.39 22.82 2.65
N LEU A 31 -1.70 21.59 3.04
CA LEU A 31 -0.87 20.74 3.88
C LEU A 31 -0.50 19.46 3.11
N LEU A 32 0.60 18.85 3.54
CA LEU A 32 0.96 17.50 3.12
C LEU A 32 0.81 16.56 4.30
N ALA A 33 0.18 15.41 4.06
CA ALA A 33 0.11 14.30 4.99
C ALA A 33 0.73 13.05 4.35
N GLU A 34 1.36 12.22 5.17
CA GLU A 34 1.90 10.93 4.73
C GLU A 34 1.19 9.79 5.45
N GLU A 35 0.98 8.69 4.73
CA GLU A 35 0.47 7.42 5.25
C GLU A 35 1.41 6.29 4.81
N ALA A 36 1.85 5.48 5.78
CA ALA A 36 2.52 4.22 5.48
C ALA A 36 1.45 3.15 5.29
N ALA A 37 1.45 2.50 4.12
CA ALA A 37 0.49 1.44 3.81
C ALA A 37 1.23 0.20 3.31
N LEU A 38 0.79 -0.98 3.77
CA LEU A 38 1.31 -2.26 3.29
C LEU A 38 0.21 -2.96 2.50
N VAL A 39 0.53 -3.38 1.28
CA VAL A 39 -0.39 -4.12 0.40
C VAL A 39 0.23 -5.45 -0.02
N ALA A 40 -0.60 -6.49 -0.06
CA ALA A 40 -0.27 -7.81 -0.61
C ALA A 40 -0.95 -7.99 -1.96
N ILE A 41 -0.19 -8.42 -2.97
CA ILE A 41 -0.60 -8.48 -4.35
C ILE A 41 -0.36 -9.89 -4.90
N GLN A 42 -1.39 -10.48 -5.51
CA GLN A 42 -1.31 -11.73 -6.26
C GLN A 42 -1.78 -11.46 -7.69
N GLY A 43 -0.93 -11.77 -8.68
CA GLY A 43 -1.14 -11.32 -10.06
C GLY A 43 -1.26 -9.78 -10.10
N ALA A 44 -2.36 -9.28 -10.65
CA ALA A 44 -2.68 -7.84 -10.72
C ALA A 44 -3.75 -7.41 -9.71
N ARG A 45 -3.93 -8.14 -8.60
CA ARG A 45 -4.96 -7.85 -7.59
C ARG A 45 -4.35 -7.69 -6.21
N ILE A 46 -4.76 -6.63 -5.50
CA ILE A 46 -4.52 -6.51 -4.06
C ILE A 46 -5.44 -7.48 -3.33
N VAL A 47 -4.85 -8.40 -2.57
CA VAL A 47 -5.56 -9.47 -1.84
C VAL A 47 -5.60 -9.23 -0.33
N ALA A 48 -4.71 -8.40 0.20
CA ALA A 48 -4.72 -7.98 1.60
C ALA A 48 -4.06 -6.62 1.76
N VAL A 49 -4.44 -5.89 2.80
CA VAL A 49 -3.89 -4.57 3.16
C VAL A 49 -3.71 -4.47 4.67
N GLY A 50 -2.89 -3.53 5.13
CA GLY A 50 -2.73 -3.22 6.56
C GLY A 50 -2.30 -4.42 7.38
N GLU A 51 -3.03 -4.72 8.45
CA GLU A 51 -2.66 -5.80 9.39
C GLU A 51 -2.66 -7.19 8.77
N GLU A 52 -3.55 -7.51 7.82
CA GLU A 52 -3.52 -8.82 7.15
C GLU A 52 -2.29 -8.98 6.27
N ALA A 53 -1.90 -7.94 5.53
CA ALA A 53 -0.65 -7.94 4.77
C ALA A 53 0.57 -7.97 5.71
N ARG A 54 0.48 -7.34 6.90
CA ARG A 54 1.53 -7.33 7.92
C ARG A 54 1.75 -8.71 8.53
N LYS A 55 0.67 -9.47 8.79
CA LYS A 55 0.77 -10.87 9.22
C LYS A 55 1.52 -11.72 8.19
N MET A 56 1.26 -11.51 6.90
CA MET A 56 2.00 -12.19 5.82
C MET A 56 3.48 -11.78 5.81
N LEU A 57 3.79 -10.48 5.95
CA LEU A 57 5.16 -9.98 5.98
C LEU A 57 5.96 -10.55 7.16
N ASN A 58 5.31 -10.75 8.31
CA ASN A 58 5.92 -11.31 9.50
C ASN A 58 5.94 -12.85 9.51
N ALA A 59 5.39 -13.51 8.49
CA ALA A 59 5.37 -14.96 8.44
C ALA A 59 6.81 -15.50 8.27
N PRO A 60 7.22 -16.46 9.12
CA PRO A 60 8.57 -17.00 9.05
C PRO A 60 8.81 -17.73 7.73
N ALA A 61 10.08 -17.77 7.32
CA ALA A 61 10.50 -18.59 6.20
C ALA A 61 10.41 -20.07 6.57
N SER A 62 9.82 -20.89 5.70
CA SER A 62 9.78 -22.34 5.90
C SER A 62 11.02 -23.05 5.36
N ALA A 63 11.76 -22.41 4.44
CA ALA A 63 13.00 -22.92 3.88
C ALA A 63 13.87 -21.78 3.31
N ASP A 64 15.14 -22.08 3.11
CA ASP A 64 16.05 -21.21 2.36
C ASP A 64 15.84 -21.35 0.85
N LEU A 65 16.08 -20.25 0.13
CA LEU A 65 16.15 -20.28 -1.33
C LEU A 65 17.60 -20.37 -1.79
N ALA A 66 17.82 -21.18 -2.83
CA ALA A 66 19.04 -21.07 -3.62
C ALA A 66 19.22 -19.60 -4.09
N PRO A 67 20.43 -19.01 -3.98
CA PRO A 67 20.67 -17.60 -4.32
C PRO A 67 20.14 -17.21 -5.71
N ILE A 68 20.37 -18.04 -6.72
CA ILE A 68 19.90 -17.79 -8.09
C ILE A 68 18.38 -17.74 -8.22
N ALA A 69 17.66 -18.55 -7.45
CA ALA A 69 16.20 -18.52 -7.43
C ALA A 69 15.69 -17.23 -6.78
N ARG A 70 16.28 -16.84 -5.65
CA ARG A 70 15.96 -15.57 -4.96
C ARG A 70 16.16 -14.38 -5.89
N ASP A 71 17.30 -14.31 -6.57
CA ASP A 71 17.64 -13.19 -7.45
C ASP A 71 16.67 -13.11 -8.63
N ARG A 72 16.27 -14.25 -9.20
CA ARG A 72 15.22 -14.33 -10.23
C ARG A 72 13.87 -13.78 -9.75
N PHE A 73 13.43 -14.12 -8.54
CA PHE A 73 12.17 -13.60 -7.99
C PHE A 73 12.23 -12.10 -7.73
N ILE A 74 13.36 -11.60 -7.23
CA ILE A 74 13.57 -10.15 -7.01
C ILE A 74 13.56 -9.41 -8.35
N ALA A 75 14.27 -9.91 -9.36
CA ALA A 75 14.30 -9.32 -10.70
C ALA A 75 12.88 -9.27 -11.29
N LYS A 76 12.14 -10.38 -11.23
CA LYS A 76 10.77 -10.45 -11.73
C LYS A 76 9.82 -9.50 -10.98
N ALA A 77 9.97 -9.36 -9.66
CA ALA A 77 9.17 -8.42 -8.89
C ALA A 77 9.46 -6.96 -9.27
N LYS A 78 10.71 -6.62 -9.59
CA LYS A 78 11.08 -5.28 -10.09
C LYS A 78 10.55 -5.00 -11.49
N GLU A 79 10.63 -5.98 -12.39
CA GLU A 79 10.09 -5.87 -13.75
C GLU A 79 8.59 -5.56 -13.76
N GLU A 80 7.83 -6.22 -12.88
CA GLU A 80 6.38 -6.02 -12.77
C GLU A 80 5.98 -4.78 -11.96
N LEU A 81 6.93 -4.12 -11.27
CA LEU A 81 6.61 -3.03 -10.35
C LEU A 81 5.93 -1.87 -11.06
N SER A 82 6.39 -1.50 -12.26
CA SER A 82 5.79 -0.39 -13.02
C SER A 82 4.31 -0.66 -13.33
N SER A 83 3.98 -1.87 -13.79
CA SER A 83 2.57 -2.21 -14.05
C SER A 83 1.75 -2.22 -12.77
N LEU A 84 2.30 -2.77 -11.67
CA LEU A 84 1.61 -2.77 -10.37
C LEU A 84 1.38 -1.37 -9.79
N LEU A 85 2.30 -0.43 -10.05
CA LEU A 85 2.18 0.98 -9.66
C LEU A 85 1.09 1.70 -10.44
N GLU A 86 0.97 1.42 -11.74
CA GLU A 86 -0.13 1.92 -12.58
C GLU A 86 -1.46 1.32 -12.12
N GLU A 87 -1.55 0.00 -12.00
CA GLU A 87 -2.67 -0.73 -11.40
C GLU A 87 -2.18 -2.07 -10.83
N PRO A 88 -2.54 -2.46 -9.60
CA PRO A 88 -3.67 -1.99 -8.79
C PRO A 88 -3.33 -0.93 -7.71
N ILE A 89 -2.07 -0.49 -7.61
CA ILE A 89 -1.65 0.37 -6.49
C ILE A 89 -2.24 1.78 -6.62
N ALA A 90 -2.36 2.33 -7.83
CA ALA A 90 -2.96 3.65 -8.02
C ALA A 90 -4.43 3.67 -7.58
N GLU A 91 -5.23 2.67 -7.96
CA GLU A 91 -6.62 2.49 -7.48
C GLU A 91 -6.70 2.46 -5.96
N PHE A 92 -5.82 1.69 -5.31
CA PHE A 92 -5.76 1.63 -3.85
C PHE A 92 -5.41 2.98 -3.23
N VAL A 93 -4.40 3.69 -3.73
CA VAL A 93 -4.03 5.01 -3.22
C VAL A 93 -5.17 6.03 -3.38
N GLN A 94 -5.91 5.96 -4.50
CA GLN A 94 -7.09 6.78 -4.70
C GLN A 94 -8.22 6.43 -3.71
N SER A 95 -8.42 5.15 -3.38
CA SER A 95 -9.41 4.76 -2.37
C SER A 95 -9.04 5.27 -0.99
N ARG A 96 -7.75 5.22 -0.60
CA ARG A 96 -7.26 5.81 0.66
C ARG A 96 -7.52 7.30 0.76
N ALA A 97 -7.31 8.06 -0.32
CA ALA A 97 -7.63 9.48 -0.35
C ALA A 97 -9.14 9.75 -0.14
N LYS A 98 -10.01 8.93 -0.75
CA LYS A 98 -11.47 9.04 -0.58
C LYS A 98 -11.88 8.73 0.86
N GLU A 99 -11.31 7.69 1.46
CA GLU A 99 -11.54 7.35 2.87
C GLU A 99 -11.10 8.48 3.80
N LEU A 100 -9.88 9.01 3.63
CA LEU A 100 -9.37 10.12 4.44
C LEU A 100 -10.25 11.38 4.31
N MET A 101 -10.73 11.69 3.10
CA MET A 101 -11.68 12.79 2.89
C MET A 101 -13.00 12.56 3.63
N ALA A 102 -13.53 11.33 3.58
CA ALA A 102 -14.76 10.97 4.29
C ALA A 102 -14.58 11.08 5.81
N ASP A 103 -13.42 10.69 6.34
CA ASP A 103 -13.08 10.79 7.76
C ASP A 103 -13.09 12.26 8.23
N HIS A 104 -12.46 13.16 7.47
CA HIS A 104 -12.55 14.60 7.72
C HIS A 104 -13.98 15.13 7.66
N ALA A 105 -14.80 14.65 6.71
CA ALA A 105 -16.21 15.04 6.62
C ALA A 105 -17.02 14.61 7.85
N ARG A 106 -16.79 13.38 8.36
CA ARG A 106 -17.44 12.89 9.59
C ARG A 106 -17.04 13.70 10.82
N LEU A 107 -15.75 13.99 10.99
CA LEU A 107 -15.25 14.84 12.09
C LEU A 107 -15.83 16.25 12.05
N ARG A 108 -15.99 16.82 10.85
CA ARG A 108 -16.65 18.12 10.68
C ARG A 108 -18.11 18.09 11.11
N ALA A 109 -18.87 17.08 10.68
CA ALA A 109 -20.28 16.97 11.04
C ALA A 109 -20.49 16.84 12.56
N ALA A 110 -19.60 16.11 13.25
CA ALA A 110 -19.65 15.94 14.70
C ALA A 110 -19.21 17.20 15.49
N SER A 111 -18.28 18.00 14.96
CA SER A 111 -17.72 19.17 15.66
C SER A 111 -18.43 20.50 15.36
N GLY A 112 -19.28 20.57 14.32
CA GLY A 112 -20.08 21.74 13.96
C GLY A 112 -19.30 22.96 13.45
N SER A 113 -17.97 22.99 13.57
CA SER A 113 -17.14 24.17 13.25
C SER A 113 -15.91 23.88 12.38
N ALA A 114 -15.60 22.61 12.07
CA ALA A 114 -14.41 22.31 11.28
C ALA A 114 -14.52 22.78 9.82
N SER A 115 -13.42 23.30 9.29
CA SER A 115 -13.33 23.72 7.88
C SER A 115 -13.47 22.53 6.93
N ARG A 116 -14.02 22.75 5.73
CA ARG A 116 -14.06 21.71 4.68
C ARG A 116 -12.62 21.37 4.27
N VAL A 117 -12.34 20.10 4.04
CA VAL A 117 -11.03 19.62 3.58
C VAL A 117 -11.21 18.89 2.26
N THR A 118 -10.40 19.22 1.26
CA THR A 118 -10.22 18.40 0.04
C THR A 118 -8.96 17.58 0.21
N VAL A 119 -9.00 16.31 -0.19
CA VAL A 119 -7.85 15.40 -0.12
C VAL A 119 -7.56 14.89 -1.52
N GLU A 120 -6.33 15.06 -1.99
CA GLU A 120 -5.86 14.56 -3.28
C GLU A 120 -4.61 13.69 -3.08
N PRO A 121 -4.58 12.45 -3.61
CA PRO A 121 -3.37 11.64 -3.54
C PRO A 121 -2.30 12.17 -4.49
N VAL A 122 -1.03 12.01 -4.10
CA VAL A 122 0.12 12.20 -4.98
C VAL A 122 0.52 10.85 -5.54
N LEU A 123 0.41 10.68 -6.85
CA LEU A 123 0.71 9.45 -7.58
C LEU A 123 1.99 9.58 -8.44
N PRO A 124 2.75 8.48 -8.62
CA PRO A 124 2.66 7.22 -7.88
C PRO A 124 3.13 7.40 -6.42
N PRO A 125 2.74 6.50 -5.49
CA PRO A 125 3.32 6.49 -4.15
C PRO A 125 4.80 6.10 -4.19
N ASP A 126 5.56 6.41 -3.14
CA ASP A 126 6.93 5.89 -3.04
C ASP A 126 6.89 4.43 -2.54
N ILE A 127 7.77 3.59 -3.08
CA ILE A 127 8.00 2.23 -2.57
C ILE A 127 9.14 2.27 -1.54
N ILE A 128 8.81 2.05 -0.27
CA ILE A 128 9.80 1.90 0.79
C ILE A 128 10.38 0.48 0.79
N GLY A 129 9.55 -0.53 0.50
CA GLY A 129 9.96 -1.92 0.50
C GLY A 129 9.16 -2.76 -0.48
N LEU A 130 9.84 -3.72 -1.12
CA LEU A 130 9.23 -4.70 -2.01
C LEU A 130 9.72 -6.10 -1.61
N PHE A 131 8.78 -6.98 -1.28
CA PHE A 131 9.06 -8.33 -0.83
C PHE A 131 8.31 -9.33 -1.71
N THR A 132 8.81 -10.56 -1.78
CA THR A 132 8.15 -11.65 -2.52
C THR A 132 8.06 -12.87 -1.62
N LEU A 133 6.84 -13.27 -1.30
CA LEU A 133 6.51 -14.52 -0.63
C LEU A 133 6.20 -15.59 -1.67
N MET A 134 6.67 -16.81 -1.43
CA MET A 134 6.34 -17.97 -2.25
C MET A 134 5.67 -19.03 -1.39
N PRO A 135 4.86 -19.92 -1.98
CA PRO A 135 4.38 -21.09 -1.29
C PRO A 135 5.54 -21.93 -0.77
N GLY A 136 5.54 -22.21 0.52
CA GLY A 136 6.42 -23.17 1.15
C GLY A 136 5.72 -24.51 1.32
N GLU A 137 6.51 -25.59 1.39
CA GLU A 137 6.01 -26.88 1.88
C GLU A 137 5.70 -26.78 3.38
N ALA A 138 4.67 -27.53 3.80
CA ALA A 138 4.20 -27.59 5.19
C ALA A 138 5.01 -28.59 6.00
#